data_AF-A0A7C6XTL5-F1
#
_entry.id   AF-A0A7C6XTL5-F1
#
_cell.length_a   1.000
_cell.length_b   1.000
_cell.length_c   1.000
_cell.angle_alpha   90.00
_cell.angle_beta   90.00
_cell.angle_gamma   90.00
#
_symmetry.space_group_name_H-M   'P 1'
#
loop_
_entity.id
_entity.type
_entity.pdbx_description
1 polymer ?
#
loop_
_entity_poly.entity_id
_entity_poly.type
_entity_poly.pdbx_seq_one_letter_code
_entity_poly.pdbx_strand_id
1 'polypeptide(L)'
;MKIFLKFLLGIFILLVILAIICAILITRTPRQLKIEDKQWFGEDTFETLGLADTKFTDMYKSLKKLTKAKEDEIVQNGFNLETEKENVSALTQDSNYEKISSLLKEKIEFEEDVMAVYKDTTLAYMLDDALQKTDDSKIKDLGASVEELTIKKDGSCRFVFSFEVPVNDLPNIPAVKYPNKIYAVGYFNISANDEGVMTVGAKDLKISDEDDPIIDLIITAILKKVYPSEEVPSEERIKKLQQDLAVEISKVLNNLGKLGYTDETTDGSEPLTVGIKKIDISTVKYGMAGFPQDGYITIIGYTSDTE
;
A
#
# COMPACT_ATOMS: atom_id res chain seq x y z
N MET A 1 63.96 -9.21 2.94
CA MET A 1 63.23 -7.94 2.68
C MET A 1 62.86 -7.72 1.21
N LYS A 2 63.79 -7.83 0.24
CA LYS A 2 63.52 -7.56 -1.19
C LYS A 2 62.55 -8.54 -1.88
N ILE A 3 62.58 -9.83 -1.54
CA ILE A 3 61.69 -10.85 -2.12
C ILE A 3 60.25 -10.70 -1.58
N PHE A 4 60.11 -10.46 -0.28
CA PHE A 4 58.83 -10.23 0.38
C PHE A 4 58.11 -8.99 -0.18
N LEU A 5 58.87 -7.90 -0.42
CA LEU A 5 58.32 -6.68 -1.04
C LEU A 5 57.89 -6.90 -2.50
N LYS A 6 58.63 -7.68 -3.29
CA LYS A 6 58.26 -8.05 -4.67
C LYS A 6 57.01 -8.94 -4.71
N PHE A 7 56.88 -9.85 -3.74
CA PHE A 7 55.69 -10.70 -3.59
C PHE A 7 54.45 -9.88 -3.20
N LEU A 8 54.58 -8.96 -2.25
CA LEU A 8 53.53 -8.02 -1.85
C LEU A 8 53.11 -7.11 -3.01
N LEU A 9 54.08 -6.60 -3.79
CA LEU A 9 53.82 -5.80 -4.98
C LEU A 9 53.10 -6.61 -6.07
N GLY A 10 53.47 -7.88 -6.26
CA GLY A 10 52.78 -8.79 -7.18
C GLY A 10 51.31 -9.01 -6.80
N ILE A 11 51.03 -9.23 -5.51
CA ILE A 11 49.66 -9.35 -4.99
C ILE A 11 48.90 -8.03 -5.18
N PHE A 12 49.53 -6.89 -4.90
CA PHE A 12 48.91 -5.58 -5.09
C PHE A 12 48.54 -5.32 -6.56
N ILE A 13 49.43 -5.63 -7.51
CA ILE A 13 49.15 -5.49 -8.94
C ILE A 13 47.99 -6.40 -9.37
N LEU A 14 47.95 -7.65 -8.87
CA LEU A 14 46.85 -8.56 -9.12
C LEU A 14 45.51 -8.00 -8.60
N LEU A 15 45.51 -7.44 -7.38
CA LEU A 15 44.33 -6.79 -6.79
C LEU A 15 43.86 -5.59 -7.60
N VAL A 16 44.80 -4.77 -8.13
CA VAL A 16 44.47 -3.62 -8.98
C VAL A 16 43.85 -4.07 -10.31
N ILE A 17 44.38 -5.11 -10.95
CA ILE A 17 43.81 -5.65 -12.18
C ILE A 17 42.40 -6.21 -11.93
N LEU A 18 42.22 -6.98 -10.86
CA LEU A 18 40.90 -7.48 -10.44
C LEU A 18 39.92 -6.33 -10.18
N ALA A 19 40.35 -5.28 -9.48
CA ALA A 19 39.53 -4.11 -9.21
C ALA A 19 39.08 -3.38 -10.50
N ILE A 20 39.98 -3.25 -11.49
CA ILE A 20 39.65 -2.64 -12.79
C ILE A 20 38.64 -3.52 -13.56
N ILE A 21 38.85 -4.84 -13.59
CA ILE A 21 37.92 -5.76 -14.26
C ILE A 21 36.54 -5.70 -13.60
N CYS A 22 36.47 -5.76 -12.27
CA CYS A 22 35.21 -5.61 -11.54
C CYS A 22 34.55 -4.26 -11.81
N ALA A 23 35.32 -3.15 -11.82
CA ALA A 23 34.81 -1.81 -12.11
C ALA A 23 34.20 -1.72 -13.53
N ILE A 24 34.82 -2.37 -14.51
CA ILE A 24 34.27 -2.42 -15.88
C ILE A 24 32.99 -3.27 -15.90
N LEU A 25 32.99 -4.45 -15.28
CA LEU A 25 31.85 -5.36 -15.28
C LEU A 25 30.59 -4.74 -14.65
N ILE A 26 30.72 -4.02 -13.53
CA ILE A 26 29.57 -3.41 -12.86
C ILE A 26 28.93 -2.26 -13.66
N THR A 27 29.69 -1.61 -14.56
CA THR A 27 29.19 -0.49 -15.40
C THR A 27 28.53 -0.94 -16.71
N ARG A 28 28.56 -2.25 -16.99
CA ARG A 28 27.96 -2.87 -18.17
C ARG A 28 26.57 -3.44 -17.84
N THR A 29 25.76 -3.60 -18.86
CA THR A 29 24.48 -4.32 -18.77
C THR A 29 24.70 -5.82 -19.00
N PRO A 30 23.82 -6.72 -18.53
CA PRO A 30 23.85 -8.13 -18.88
C PRO A 30 23.97 -8.37 -20.39
N ARG A 31 23.22 -7.62 -21.21
CA ARG A 31 23.29 -7.71 -22.68
C ARG A 31 24.66 -7.33 -23.24
N GLN A 32 25.29 -6.28 -22.70
CA GLN A 32 26.65 -5.90 -23.12
C GLN A 32 27.71 -6.95 -22.73
N LEU A 33 27.42 -7.78 -21.73
CA LEU A 33 28.26 -8.89 -21.30
C LEU A 33 27.90 -10.22 -21.98
N LYS A 34 26.88 -10.24 -22.87
CA LYS A 34 26.38 -11.44 -23.55
C LYS A 34 25.89 -12.52 -22.57
N ILE A 35 25.27 -12.10 -21.48
CA ILE A 35 24.71 -12.98 -20.44
C ILE A 35 23.21 -12.78 -20.24
N GLU A 36 22.54 -12.05 -21.14
CA GLU A 36 21.11 -11.76 -21.11
C GLU A 36 20.23 -13.01 -21.04
N ASP A 37 20.58 -14.05 -21.82
CA ASP A 37 19.89 -15.35 -21.88
C ASP A 37 20.44 -16.37 -20.87
N LYS A 38 21.43 -15.98 -20.06
CA LYS A 38 22.01 -16.89 -19.09
C LYS A 38 21.05 -17.06 -17.93
N GLN A 39 20.67 -18.30 -17.64
CA GLN A 39 19.90 -18.64 -16.46
C GLN A 39 20.61 -18.10 -15.22
N TRP A 40 19.89 -17.24 -14.50
CA TRP A 40 20.40 -16.53 -13.33
C TRP A 40 19.65 -16.97 -12.07
N PHE A 41 18.35 -17.26 -12.18
CA PHE A 41 17.51 -17.67 -11.07
C PHE A 41 16.51 -18.75 -11.50
N GLY A 42 16.78 -20.01 -11.14
CA GLY A 42 15.99 -21.13 -11.66
C GLY A 42 16.05 -21.17 -13.19
N GLU A 43 14.90 -21.05 -13.84
CA GLU A 43 14.78 -20.97 -15.30
C GLU A 43 14.81 -19.53 -15.84
N ASP A 44 14.71 -18.51 -14.97
CA ASP A 44 14.64 -17.11 -15.37
C ASP A 44 16.02 -16.52 -15.74
N THR A 45 16.01 -15.66 -16.76
CA THR A 45 17.18 -14.97 -17.33
C THR A 45 17.10 -13.46 -17.08
N PHE A 46 18.17 -12.71 -17.33
CA PHE A 46 18.10 -11.25 -17.23
C PHE A 46 17.11 -10.65 -18.25
N GLU A 47 16.91 -11.30 -19.38
CA GLU A 47 15.92 -10.91 -20.38
C GLU A 47 14.49 -11.08 -19.84
N THR A 48 14.14 -12.27 -19.30
CA THR A 48 12.79 -12.53 -18.78
C THR A 48 12.47 -11.72 -17.53
N LEU A 49 13.49 -11.30 -16.78
CA LEU A 49 13.36 -10.44 -15.61
C LEU A 49 13.34 -8.93 -15.95
N GLY A 50 13.45 -8.54 -17.24
CA GLY A 50 13.47 -7.13 -17.65
C GLY A 50 14.74 -6.37 -17.22
N LEU A 51 15.81 -7.08 -16.88
CA LEU A 51 17.07 -6.52 -16.36
C LEU A 51 18.20 -6.50 -17.40
N ALA A 52 17.99 -7.04 -18.60
CA ALA A 52 19.04 -7.23 -19.61
C ALA A 52 19.74 -5.93 -20.04
N ASP A 53 18.99 -4.82 -20.05
CA ASP A 53 19.49 -3.48 -20.41
C ASP A 53 19.81 -2.61 -19.18
N THR A 54 19.64 -3.13 -17.97
CA THR A 54 19.90 -2.41 -16.72
C THR A 54 21.35 -2.63 -16.29
N LYS A 55 22.10 -1.56 -16.01
CA LYS A 55 23.48 -1.71 -15.51
C LYS A 55 23.47 -2.27 -14.09
N PHE A 56 24.42 -3.13 -13.77
CA PHE A 56 24.57 -3.67 -12.40
C PHE A 56 24.75 -2.57 -11.35
N THR A 57 25.44 -1.47 -11.68
CA THR A 57 25.53 -0.30 -10.79
C THR A 57 24.19 0.34 -10.49
N ASP A 58 23.27 0.36 -11.45
CA ASP A 58 21.98 1.01 -11.29
C ASP A 58 21.04 0.09 -10.50
N MET A 59 21.00 -1.21 -10.81
CA MET A 59 20.34 -2.23 -9.96
C MET A 59 20.80 -2.12 -8.49
N TYR A 60 22.11 -1.99 -8.25
CA TYR A 60 22.66 -1.84 -6.90
C TYR A 60 22.20 -0.54 -6.22
N LYS A 61 22.17 0.58 -6.95
CA LYS A 61 21.70 1.86 -6.41
C LYS A 61 20.21 1.81 -6.06
N SER A 62 19.40 1.21 -6.92
CA SER A 62 17.97 0.99 -6.73
C SER A 62 17.69 0.20 -5.45
N LEU A 63 18.32 -0.96 -5.31
CA LEU A 63 18.20 -1.79 -4.10
C LEU A 63 18.70 -1.06 -2.85
N LYS A 64 19.77 -0.28 -2.97
CA LYS A 64 20.28 0.57 -1.87
C LYS A 64 19.33 1.71 -1.52
N LYS A 65 18.59 2.28 -2.47
CA LYS A 65 17.60 3.33 -2.23
C LYS A 65 16.40 2.75 -1.49
N LEU A 66 15.88 1.61 -1.96
CA LEU A 66 14.77 0.90 -1.31
C LEU A 66 15.09 0.47 0.12
N THR A 67 16.31 -0.02 0.38
CA THR A 67 16.75 -0.39 1.74
C THR A 67 17.06 0.80 2.66
N LYS A 68 17.24 2.00 2.10
CA LYS A 68 17.49 3.23 2.88
C LYS A 68 16.24 4.04 3.17
N ALA A 69 15.15 3.80 2.44
CA ALA A 69 13.87 4.43 2.70
C ALA A 69 13.48 4.19 4.16
N LYS A 70 13.32 5.24 4.94
CA LYS A 70 12.91 5.12 6.33
C LYS A 70 11.41 5.34 6.44
N GLU A 71 10.77 4.52 7.25
CA GLU A 71 9.33 4.58 7.51
C GLU A 71 8.89 5.97 7.98
N ASP A 72 9.61 6.57 8.93
CA ASP A 72 9.31 7.88 9.52
C ASP A 72 9.39 9.06 8.53
N GLU A 73 10.09 8.89 7.41
CA GLU A 73 10.15 9.87 6.33
C GLU A 73 8.95 9.76 5.38
N ILE A 74 8.25 8.61 5.36
CA ILE A 74 7.18 8.28 4.42
C ILE A 74 5.80 8.26 5.10
N VAL A 75 5.71 7.59 6.24
CA VAL A 75 4.55 7.49 7.13
C VAL A 75 4.64 8.63 8.12
N GLN A 76 3.82 9.67 7.91
CA GLN A 76 3.83 10.91 8.68
C GLN A 76 2.62 11.01 9.62
N ASN A 77 1.53 10.32 9.29
CA ASN A 77 0.27 10.30 10.06
C ASN A 77 -0.18 8.85 10.34
N GLY A 78 0.76 7.97 10.68
CA GLY A 78 0.45 6.57 10.98
C GLY A 78 -0.45 6.43 12.21
N PHE A 79 -1.30 5.41 12.22
CA PHE A 79 -2.21 5.17 13.34
C PHE A 79 -1.53 4.47 14.52
N ASN A 80 -2.04 4.70 15.73
CA ASN A 80 -1.60 3.97 16.92
C ASN A 80 -2.57 2.83 17.23
N LEU A 81 -2.08 1.59 17.21
CA LEU A 81 -2.91 0.39 17.40
C LEU A 81 -3.71 0.36 18.70
N GLU A 82 -3.13 0.81 19.82
CA GLU A 82 -3.83 0.76 21.12
C GLU A 82 -4.93 1.82 21.16
N THR A 83 -4.63 3.03 20.69
CA THR A 83 -5.59 4.14 20.64
C THR A 83 -6.72 3.86 19.67
N GLU A 84 -6.42 3.35 18.47
CA GLU A 84 -7.46 3.13 17.47
C GLU A 84 -8.34 1.92 17.79
N LYS A 85 -7.85 0.92 18.53
CA LYS A 85 -8.73 -0.14 19.05
C LYS A 85 -9.82 0.40 19.95
N GLU A 86 -9.47 1.26 20.90
CA GLU A 86 -10.44 1.90 21.79
C GLU A 86 -11.42 2.79 21.00
N ASN A 87 -10.89 3.57 20.04
CA ASN A 87 -11.73 4.42 19.18
C ASN A 87 -12.72 3.60 18.34
N VAL A 88 -12.27 2.49 17.72
CA VAL A 88 -13.14 1.61 16.94
C VAL A 88 -14.19 0.98 17.82
N SER A 89 -13.82 0.41 18.97
CA SER A 89 -14.80 -0.16 19.92
C SER A 89 -15.86 0.87 20.32
N ALA A 90 -15.49 2.13 20.55
CA ALA A 90 -16.45 3.20 20.82
C ALA A 90 -17.30 3.58 19.60
N LEU A 91 -16.72 3.58 18.39
CA LEU A 91 -17.40 3.87 17.12
C LEU A 91 -18.32 2.75 16.63
N THR A 92 -18.25 1.57 17.24
CA THR A 92 -19.02 0.40 16.84
C THR A 92 -19.79 -0.25 18.00
N GLN A 93 -19.93 0.43 19.14
CA GLN A 93 -20.42 -0.13 20.42
C GLN A 93 -21.82 -0.79 20.31
N ASP A 94 -22.70 -0.23 19.49
CA ASP A 94 -24.08 -0.71 19.31
C ASP A 94 -24.30 -1.23 17.87
N SER A 95 -23.29 -1.92 17.35
CA SER A 95 -23.30 -2.47 15.99
C SER A 95 -22.99 -3.96 15.96
N ASN A 96 -23.13 -4.56 14.78
CA ASN A 96 -22.69 -5.93 14.52
C ASN A 96 -21.17 -6.09 14.30
N TYR A 97 -20.35 -5.02 14.41
CA TYR A 97 -18.92 -5.06 14.05
C TYR A 97 -18.12 -6.16 14.76
N GLU A 98 -18.34 -6.40 16.06
CA GLU A 98 -17.62 -7.46 16.79
C GLU A 98 -18.03 -8.88 16.36
N LYS A 99 -19.17 -9.02 15.70
CA LYS A 99 -19.73 -10.31 15.25
C LYS A 99 -19.34 -10.63 13.82
N ILE A 100 -19.07 -9.61 13.00
CA ILE A 100 -18.68 -9.80 11.61
C ILE A 100 -17.20 -10.19 11.53
N SER A 101 -16.91 -11.16 10.67
CA SER A 101 -15.54 -11.66 10.50
C SER A 101 -14.64 -10.69 9.75
N SER A 102 -15.23 -9.86 8.88
CA SER A 102 -14.52 -8.83 8.11
C SER A 102 -15.47 -7.83 7.43
N LEU A 103 -15.09 -6.54 7.48
CA LEU A 103 -15.73 -5.45 6.75
C LEU A 103 -15.55 -5.51 5.23
N LEU A 104 -14.69 -6.37 4.69
CA LEU A 104 -14.58 -6.50 3.25
C LEU A 104 -15.82 -7.19 2.63
N LYS A 105 -16.53 -8.00 3.42
CA LYS A 105 -17.66 -8.82 2.97
C LYS A 105 -19.01 -8.44 3.60
N GLU A 106 -19.00 -7.98 4.85
CA GLU A 106 -20.20 -7.74 5.64
C GLU A 106 -20.35 -6.26 6.00
N LYS A 107 -21.59 -5.76 5.98
CA LYS A 107 -21.91 -4.38 6.36
C LYS A 107 -21.97 -4.21 7.87
N ILE A 108 -21.57 -3.05 8.36
CA ILE A 108 -21.89 -2.61 9.72
C ILE A 108 -23.34 -2.17 9.75
N GLU A 109 -24.09 -2.76 10.67
CA GLU A 109 -25.48 -2.41 10.97
C GLU A 109 -25.56 -1.98 12.43
N PHE A 110 -26.31 -0.91 12.67
CA PHE A 110 -26.53 -0.33 13.99
C PHE A 110 -27.97 -0.58 14.46
N GLU A 111 -28.21 -0.46 15.77
CA GLU A 111 -29.57 -0.57 16.32
C GLU A 111 -30.48 0.62 15.95
N GLU A 112 -29.89 1.77 15.65
CA GLU A 112 -30.58 3.00 15.23
C GLU A 112 -29.78 3.69 14.10
N ASP A 113 -30.42 4.63 13.39
CA ASP A 113 -29.73 5.47 12.41
C ASP A 113 -28.73 6.40 13.12
N VAL A 114 -27.48 6.35 12.67
CA VAL A 114 -26.38 7.07 13.31
C VAL A 114 -25.51 7.81 12.32
N MET A 115 -24.89 8.88 12.80
CA MET A 115 -23.77 9.54 12.14
C MET A 115 -22.48 9.21 12.90
N ALA A 116 -21.58 8.48 12.25
CA ALA A 116 -20.26 8.17 12.77
C ALA A 116 -19.22 9.08 12.11
N VAL A 117 -18.50 9.85 12.93
CA VAL A 117 -17.41 10.73 12.48
C VAL A 117 -16.07 10.07 12.78
N TYR A 118 -15.36 9.69 11.73
CA TYR A 118 -14.07 9.02 11.79
C TYR A 118 -12.94 10.02 11.56
N LYS A 119 -11.85 9.85 12.31
CA LYS A 119 -10.54 10.39 11.91
C LYS A 119 -9.93 9.51 10.83
N ASP A 120 -9.09 10.10 10.00
CA ASP A 120 -8.34 9.39 8.98
C ASP A 120 -7.45 8.27 9.56
N THR A 121 -6.85 8.45 10.74
CA THR A 121 -6.09 7.42 11.46
C THR A 121 -6.96 6.24 11.89
N THR A 122 -8.16 6.51 12.43
CA THR A 122 -9.11 5.47 12.82
C THR A 122 -9.58 4.70 11.60
N LEU A 123 -9.87 5.40 10.49
CA LEU A 123 -10.29 4.75 9.26
C LEU A 123 -9.15 3.94 8.62
N ALA A 124 -7.90 4.42 8.68
CA ALA A 124 -6.72 3.67 8.24
C ALA A 124 -6.61 2.35 8.99
N TYR A 125 -6.76 2.37 10.31
CA TYR A 125 -6.76 1.18 11.15
C TYR A 125 -7.88 0.21 10.78
N MET A 126 -9.12 0.69 10.62
CA MET A 126 -10.25 -0.16 10.22
C MET A 126 -10.06 -0.78 8.84
N LEU A 127 -9.49 -0.02 7.89
CA LEU A 127 -9.15 -0.52 6.57
C LEU A 127 -8.08 -1.61 6.64
N ASP A 128 -6.97 -1.38 7.35
CA ASP A 128 -5.93 -2.40 7.52
C ASP A 128 -6.52 -3.67 8.15
N ASP A 129 -7.24 -3.54 9.27
CA ASP A 129 -7.86 -4.65 9.98
C ASP A 129 -8.80 -5.47 9.09
N ALA A 130 -9.64 -4.82 8.29
CA ALA A 130 -10.56 -5.46 7.37
C ALA A 130 -9.82 -6.24 6.25
N LEU A 131 -8.78 -5.64 5.69
CA LEU A 131 -8.00 -6.23 4.61
C LEU A 131 -7.19 -7.44 5.11
N GLN A 132 -6.59 -7.37 6.31
CA GLN A 132 -5.80 -8.46 6.88
C GLN A 132 -6.63 -9.66 7.36
N LYS A 133 -7.85 -9.43 7.87
CA LYS A 133 -8.69 -10.49 8.46
C LYS A 133 -9.49 -11.32 7.44
N THR A 134 -9.53 -10.90 6.17
CA THR A 134 -10.29 -11.65 5.14
C THR A 134 -9.43 -12.71 4.49
N ASP A 135 -9.83 -13.98 4.58
CA ASP A 135 -9.08 -15.09 3.98
C ASP A 135 -8.98 -15.07 2.44
N ASP A 136 -9.87 -14.33 1.76
CA ASP A 136 -9.85 -14.15 0.29
C ASP A 136 -9.55 -12.69 -0.12
N SER A 137 -8.91 -11.87 0.73
CA SER A 137 -8.50 -10.52 0.32
C SER A 137 -7.29 -10.60 -0.61
N LYS A 138 -7.40 -9.99 -1.79
CA LYS A 138 -6.27 -9.88 -2.70
C LYS A 138 -5.18 -9.01 -2.09
N ILE A 139 -5.53 -8.01 -1.29
CA ILE A 139 -4.58 -7.13 -0.62
C ILE A 139 -3.77 -7.88 0.45
N LYS A 140 -4.40 -8.81 1.18
CA LYS A 140 -3.69 -9.75 2.05
C LYS A 140 -2.72 -10.64 1.26
N ASP A 141 -3.15 -11.18 0.13
CA ASP A 141 -2.31 -12.03 -0.72
C ASP A 141 -1.13 -11.26 -1.35
N LEU A 142 -1.30 -9.97 -1.61
CA LEU A 142 -0.22 -9.04 -2.01
C LEU A 142 0.78 -8.77 -0.88
N GLY A 143 0.48 -9.22 0.35
CA GLY A 143 1.26 -8.89 1.55
C GLY A 143 1.23 -7.40 1.86
N ALA A 144 0.12 -6.74 1.56
CA ALA A 144 0.00 -5.29 1.67
C ALA A 144 -0.72 -4.87 2.95
N SER A 145 -0.23 -3.84 3.63
CA SER A 145 -0.85 -3.23 4.82
C SER A 145 -1.06 -1.74 4.62
N VAL A 146 -2.12 -1.20 5.22
CA VAL A 146 -2.35 0.25 5.25
C VAL A 146 -1.59 0.81 6.44
N GLU A 147 -0.68 1.75 6.19
CA GLU A 147 0.16 2.36 7.22
C GLU A 147 -0.33 3.78 7.57
N GLU A 148 -0.95 4.46 6.62
CA GLU A 148 -1.47 5.82 6.79
C GLU A 148 -2.63 6.08 5.82
N LEU A 149 -3.61 6.84 6.30
CA LEU A 149 -4.58 7.57 5.47
C LEU A 149 -4.54 9.05 5.87
N THR A 150 -4.47 9.92 4.88
CA THR A 150 -4.75 11.35 5.03
C THR A 150 -5.91 11.72 4.11
N ILE A 151 -6.96 12.32 4.68
CA ILE A 151 -8.17 12.71 3.95
C ILE A 151 -8.23 14.23 3.81
N LYS A 152 -8.60 14.72 2.63
CA LYS A 152 -8.90 16.13 2.39
C LYS A 152 -10.40 16.35 2.23
N LYS A 153 -10.85 17.56 2.58
CA LYS A 153 -12.27 17.94 2.48
C LYS A 153 -12.87 17.81 1.06
N ASP A 154 -12.03 17.76 0.03
CA ASP A 154 -12.45 17.60 -1.36
C ASP A 154 -12.56 16.12 -1.80
N GLY A 155 -12.36 15.18 -0.88
CA GLY A 155 -12.35 13.73 -1.14
C GLY A 155 -10.99 13.19 -1.55
N SER A 156 -9.99 14.05 -1.80
CA SER A 156 -8.64 13.61 -2.14
C SER A 156 -8.02 12.88 -0.95
N CYS A 157 -7.48 11.68 -1.21
CA CYS A 157 -6.88 10.84 -0.19
C CYS A 157 -5.45 10.48 -0.55
N ARG A 158 -4.56 10.55 0.44
CA ARG A 158 -3.23 9.97 0.39
C ARG A 158 -3.23 8.73 1.27
N PHE A 159 -2.88 7.60 0.68
CA PHE A 159 -2.62 6.35 1.39
C PHE A 159 -1.13 6.07 1.37
N VAL A 160 -0.60 5.60 2.49
CA VAL A 160 0.70 4.90 2.51
C VAL A 160 0.41 3.44 2.73
N PHE A 161 0.89 2.60 1.81
CA PHE A 161 0.86 1.16 1.97
C PHE A 161 2.28 0.66 2.19
N SER A 162 2.40 -0.41 2.94
CA SER A 162 3.59 -1.24 2.89
C SER A 162 3.29 -2.55 2.18
N PHE A 163 4.30 -3.14 1.53
CA PHE A 163 4.23 -4.45 0.92
C PHE A 163 5.37 -5.31 1.43
N GLU A 164 5.05 -6.52 1.87
CA GLU A 164 6.03 -7.56 2.13
C GLU A 164 6.70 -7.98 0.82
N VAL A 165 8.02 -7.87 0.80
CA VAL A 165 8.82 -8.28 -0.35
C VAL A 165 9.03 -9.79 -0.28
N PRO A 166 8.65 -10.55 -1.32
CA PRO A 166 8.91 -11.98 -1.37
C PRO A 166 10.37 -12.28 -1.70
N VAL A 167 11.27 -12.02 -0.75
CA VAL A 167 12.73 -12.10 -0.96
C VAL A 167 13.18 -13.48 -1.48
N ASN A 168 12.48 -14.55 -1.10
CA ASN A 168 12.78 -15.91 -1.54
C ASN A 168 12.43 -16.17 -3.01
N ASP A 169 11.51 -15.39 -3.57
CA ASP A 169 11.04 -15.50 -4.96
C ASP A 169 11.81 -14.55 -5.89
N LEU A 170 12.76 -13.78 -5.34
CA LEU A 170 13.57 -12.81 -6.07
C LEU A 170 14.97 -13.36 -6.39
N PRO A 171 15.59 -12.92 -7.50
CA PRO A 171 16.90 -13.38 -7.91
C PRO A 171 17.97 -12.99 -6.88
N ASN A 172 18.80 -13.95 -6.47
CA ASN A 172 19.92 -13.67 -5.56
C ASN A 172 21.02 -12.87 -6.28
N ILE A 173 21.16 -11.59 -5.93
CA ILE A 173 22.22 -10.72 -6.45
C ILE A 173 23.36 -10.66 -5.41
N PRO A 174 24.59 -11.12 -5.74
CA PRO A 174 25.70 -11.14 -4.79
C PRO A 174 25.96 -9.78 -4.12
N ALA A 175 26.15 -9.81 -2.80
CA ALA A 175 26.40 -8.62 -1.96
C ALA A 175 25.24 -7.60 -1.90
N VAL A 176 24.05 -7.96 -2.40
CA VAL A 176 22.85 -7.14 -2.28
C VAL A 176 21.83 -7.82 -1.38
N LYS A 177 21.14 -7.01 -0.58
CA LYS A 177 20.02 -7.44 0.26
C LYS A 177 18.77 -6.73 -0.21
N TYR A 178 17.73 -7.51 -0.52
CA TYR A 178 16.41 -6.96 -0.69
C TYR A 178 15.88 -6.45 0.65
N PRO A 179 15.12 -5.35 0.67
CA PRO A 179 14.37 -4.98 1.85
C PRO A 179 13.28 -6.03 2.08
N ASN A 180 12.91 -6.28 3.34
CA ASN A 180 11.78 -7.18 3.65
C ASN A 180 10.42 -6.51 3.39
N LYS A 181 10.40 -5.17 3.37
CA LYS A 181 9.20 -4.35 3.22
C LYS A 181 9.54 -3.15 2.34
N ILE A 182 8.64 -2.80 1.42
CA ILE A 182 8.70 -1.54 0.65
C ILE A 182 7.47 -0.71 0.94
N TYR A 183 7.56 0.60 0.77
CA TYR A 183 6.43 1.51 0.94
C TYR A 183 5.99 2.09 -0.40
N ALA A 184 4.69 2.22 -0.58
CA ALA A 184 4.07 2.91 -1.71
C ALA A 184 3.20 4.05 -1.20
N VAL A 185 3.23 5.18 -1.90
CA VAL A 185 2.32 6.30 -1.66
C VAL A 185 1.28 6.29 -2.77
N GLY A 186 0.04 5.94 -2.39
CA GLY A 186 -1.11 5.95 -3.28
C GLY A 186 -1.90 7.24 -3.15
N TYR A 187 -2.32 7.79 -4.27
CA TYR A 187 -3.23 8.92 -4.36
C TYR A 187 -4.55 8.45 -4.95
N PHE A 188 -5.63 8.67 -4.20
CA PHE A 188 -6.97 8.28 -4.56
C PHE A 188 -7.93 9.46 -4.39
N ASN A 189 -9.11 9.32 -4.95
CA ASN A 189 -10.21 10.24 -4.70
C ASN A 189 -11.43 9.45 -4.24
N ILE A 190 -11.96 9.78 -3.08
CA ILE A 190 -13.25 9.25 -2.64
C ILE A 190 -14.32 10.23 -3.13
N SER A 191 -15.26 9.70 -3.89
CA SER A 191 -16.46 10.41 -4.32
C SER A 191 -17.69 9.67 -3.85
N ALA A 192 -18.84 10.34 -3.81
CA ALA A 192 -20.11 9.69 -3.55
C ALA A 192 -21.22 10.25 -4.44
N ASN A 193 -22.20 9.40 -4.76
CA ASN A 193 -23.41 9.82 -5.47
C ASN A 193 -24.39 10.56 -4.54
N ASP A 194 -25.53 10.97 -5.09
CA ASP A 194 -26.59 11.68 -4.34
C ASP A 194 -27.24 10.83 -3.23
N GLU A 195 -26.99 9.52 -3.21
CA GLU A 195 -27.43 8.58 -2.17
C GLU A 195 -26.32 8.26 -1.15
N GLY A 196 -25.15 8.88 -1.29
CA GLY A 196 -24.00 8.67 -0.39
C GLY A 196 -23.21 7.40 -0.66
N VAL A 197 -23.49 6.66 -1.74
CA VAL A 197 -22.71 5.48 -2.12
C VAL A 197 -21.33 5.91 -2.59
N MET A 198 -20.30 5.41 -1.92
CA MET A 198 -18.91 5.81 -2.13
C MET A 198 -18.27 5.07 -3.30
N THR A 199 -17.39 5.77 -4.02
CA THR A 199 -16.52 5.20 -5.06
C THR A 199 -15.12 5.76 -4.88
N VAL A 200 -14.13 4.87 -4.82
CA VAL A 200 -12.72 5.25 -4.75
C VAL A 200 -12.12 5.20 -6.16
N GLY A 201 -11.73 6.36 -6.67
CA GLY A 201 -10.99 6.50 -7.92
C GLY A 201 -9.49 6.42 -7.67
N ALA A 202 -8.81 5.56 -8.43
CA ALA A 202 -7.36 5.48 -8.50
C ALA A 202 -6.78 6.63 -9.34
N LYS A 203 -5.83 7.42 -8.79
CA LYS A 203 -5.15 8.50 -9.51
C LYS A 203 -3.68 8.18 -9.80
N ASP A 204 -2.91 7.89 -8.75
CA ASP A 204 -1.49 7.55 -8.89
C ASP A 204 -1.01 6.61 -7.76
N LEU A 205 0.01 5.79 -8.01
CA LEU A 205 0.65 4.93 -7.01
C LEU A 205 2.16 4.99 -7.21
N LYS A 206 2.85 5.62 -6.25
CA LYS A 206 4.29 5.84 -6.34
C LYS A 206 5.05 4.91 -5.41
N ILE A 207 5.95 4.14 -5.98
CA ILE A 207 6.96 3.37 -5.26
C ILE A 207 8.30 3.93 -5.73
N SER A 208 8.96 4.72 -4.88
CA SER A 208 10.29 5.33 -5.10
C SER A 208 10.85 5.28 -6.55
N ASP A 209 10.77 6.36 -7.34
CA ASP A 209 11.14 6.38 -8.79
C ASP A 209 10.39 5.30 -9.63
N GLU A 210 9.29 5.69 -10.28
CA GLU A 210 8.34 4.80 -10.98
C GLU A 210 8.93 3.99 -12.16
N ASP A 211 10.09 4.38 -12.70
CA ASP A 211 10.73 3.75 -13.87
C ASP A 211 11.87 2.78 -13.51
N ASP A 212 11.89 2.25 -12.28
CA ASP A 212 12.98 1.39 -11.80
C ASP A 212 12.73 -0.10 -12.11
N PRO A 213 13.57 -0.77 -12.92
CA PRO A 213 13.42 -2.19 -13.26
C PRO A 213 13.48 -3.13 -12.04
N ILE A 214 14.12 -2.71 -10.95
CA ILE A 214 14.10 -3.48 -9.69
C ILE A 214 12.74 -3.41 -9.01
N ILE A 215 12.07 -2.26 -9.09
CA ILE A 215 10.73 -2.10 -8.52
C ILE A 215 9.74 -2.91 -9.35
N ASP A 216 9.82 -2.85 -10.68
CA ASP A 216 8.99 -3.69 -11.55
C ASP A 216 9.18 -5.19 -11.25
N LEU A 217 10.42 -5.64 -11.05
CA LEU A 217 10.72 -7.01 -10.63
C LEU A 217 10.06 -7.38 -9.29
N ILE A 218 10.17 -6.52 -8.27
CA ILE A 218 9.56 -6.76 -6.95
C ILE A 218 8.03 -6.82 -7.08
N ILE A 219 7.43 -5.89 -7.83
CA ILE A 219 5.99 -5.83 -8.05
C ILE A 219 5.50 -7.03 -8.85
N THR A 220 6.29 -7.51 -9.80
CA THR A 220 6.00 -8.75 -10.52
C THR A 220 5.95 -9.94 -9.57
N ALA A 221 6.92 -10.08 -8.66
CA ALA A 221 6.94 -11.16 -7.69
C ALA A 221 5.73 -11.07 -6.72
N ILE A 222 5.35 -9.86 -6.33
CA ILE A 222 4.14 -9.62 -5.51
C ILE A 222 2.88 -10.02 -6.29
N LEU A 223 2.71 -9.55 -7.53
CA LEU A 223 1.53 -9.84 -8.35
C LEU A 223 1.41 -11.33 -8.70
N LYS A 224 2.52 -12.04 -8.93
CA LYS A 224 2.53 -13.48 -9.20
C LYS A 224 1.89 -14.32 -8.09
N LYS A 225 1.87 -13.83 -6.84
CA LYS A 225 1.18 -14.51 -5.73
C LYS A 225 -0.34 -14.51 -5.92
N VAL A 226 -0.89 -13.43 -6.47
CA VAL A 226 -2.33 -13.24 -6.69
C VAL A 226 -2.76 -13.73 -8.06
N TYR A 227 -1.90 -13.54 -9.06
CA TYR A 227 -2.14 -13.80 -10.47
C TYR A 227 -1.11 -14.79 -11.04
N PRO A 228 -1.01 -16.02 -10.50
CA PRO A 228 0.05 -16.96 -10.87
C PRO A 228 -0.04 -17.44 -12.33
N SER A 229 -1.23 -17.36 -12.93
CA SER A 229 -1.52 -17.84 -14.28
C SER A 229 -1.72 -16.72 -15.30
N GLU A 230 -1.68 -15.45 -14.88
CA GLU A 230 -1.91 -14.31 -15.76
C GLU A 230 -0.62 -13.50 -15.92
N GLU A 231 -0.24 -13.27 -17.18
CA GLU A 231 0.87 -12.39 -17.49
C GLU A 231 0.34 -10.95 -17.51
N VAL A 232 0.65 -10.18 -16.47
CA VAL A 232 0.36 -8.74 -16.42
C VAL A 232 1.52 -7.99 -17.10
N PRO A 233 1.26 -7.24 -18.20
CA PRO A 233 2.28 -6.44 -18.86
C PRO A 233 2.94 -5.46 -17.89
N SER A 234 4.25 -5.26 -18.00
CA SER A 234 5.03 -4.44 -17.06
C SER A 234 4.44 -3.04 -16.85
N GLU A 235 4.06 -2.39 -17.94
CA GLU A 235 3.46 -1.05 -17.96
C GLU A 235 2.08 -0.98 -17.28
N GLU A 236 1.42 -2.11 -17.04
CA GLU A 236 0.10 -2.18 -16.41
C GLU A 236 0.15 -2.63 -14.95
N ARG A 237 1.27 -3.17 -14.46
CA ARG A 237 1.37 -3.80 -13.12
C ARG A 237 1.04 -2.85 -11.97
N ILE A 238 1.65 -1.66 -11.95
CA ILE A 238 1.38 -0.64 -10.91
C ILE A 238 -0.08 -0.18 -10.97
N LYS A 239 -0.60 0.02 -12.18
CA LYS A 239 -1.99 0.42 -12.39
C LYS A 239 -2.96 -0.67 -11.92
N LYS A 240 -2.65 -1.93 -12.18
CA LYS A 240 -3.43 -3.10 -11.73
C LYS A 240 -3.47 -3.15 -10.21
N LEU A 241 -2.30 -3.08 -9.56
CA LEU A 241 -2.17 -3.02 -8.11
C LEU A 241 -3.01 -1.90 -7.51
N GLN A 242 -2.91 -0.71 -8.10
CA GLN A 242 -3.67 0.45 -7.67
C GLN A 242 -5.19 0.27 -7.81
N GLN A 243 -5.65 -0.34 -8.90
CA GLN A 243 -7.06 -0.62 -9.12
C GLN A 243 -7.61 -1.63 -8.11
N ASP A 244 -6.85 -2.70 -7.81
CA ASP A 244 -7.27 -3.69 -6.82
C ASP A 244 -7.38 -3.07 -5.42
N LEU A 245 -6.43 -2.21 -5.03
CA LEU A 245 -6.50 -1.43 -3.80
C LEU A 245 -7.76 -0.54 -3.76
N ALA A 246 -8.02 0.21 -4.83
CA ALA A 246 -9.20 1.09 -4.90
C ALA A 246 -10.52 0.30 -4.75
N VAL A 247 -10.62 -0.88 -5.35
CA VAL A 247 -11.81 -1.73 -5.28
C VAL A 247 -12.04 -2.23 -3.85
N GLU A 248 -11.02 -2.76 -3.17
CA GLU A 248 -11.20 -3.27 -1.80
C GLU A 248 -11.45 -2.15 -0.80
N ILE A 249 -10.75 -1.01 -0.91
CA ILE A 249 -11.03 0.18 -0.09
C ILE A 249 -12.48 0.65 -0.30
N SER A 250 -12.95 0.71 -1.56
CA SER A 250 -14.35 1.08 -1.85
C SER A 250 -15.35 0.14 -1.16
N LYS A 251 -15.09 -1.17 -1.14
CA LYS A 251 -15.98 -2.13 -0.48
C LYS A 251 -16.03 -1.91 1.02
N VAL A 252 -14.86 -1.78 1.67
CA VAL A 252 -14.81 -1.54 3.11
C VAL A 252 -15.54 -0.24 3.46
N LEU A 253 -15.28 0.85 2.73
CA LEU A 253 -15.96 2.13 2.96
C LEU A 253 -17.48 2.00 2.83
N ASN A 254 -17.99 1.38 1.76
CA ASN A 254 -19.43 1.20 1.58
C ASN A 254 -20.06 0.24 2.61
N ASN A 255 -19.27 -0.67 3.18
CA ASN A 255 -19.72 -1.53 4.25
C ASN A 255 -19.73 -0.83 5.61
N LEU A 256 -19.04 0.30 5.78
CA LEU A 256 -19.20 1.17 6.96
C LEU A 256 -20.51 1.97 6.91
N GLY A 257 -21.05 2.23 5.71
CA GLY A 257 -22.29 2.97 5.51
C GLY A 257 -22.25 3.91 4.30
N LYS A 258 -23.08 4.96 4.33
CA LYS A 258 -23.17 5.97 3.26
C LYS A 258 -22.45 7.26 3.64
N LEU A 259 -21.75 7.89 2.70
CA LEU A 259 -21.15 9.19 2.92
C LEU A 259 -22.23 10.27 3.04
N GLY A 260 -22.22 11.00 4.14
CA GLY A 260 -23.20 12.05 4.38
C GLY A 260 -22.91 12.80 5.67
N TYR A 261 -23.69 13.86 5.91
CA TYR A 261 -23.50 14.71 7.08
C TYR A 261 -24.81 15.42 7.45
N THR A 262 -25.02 15.68 8.73
CA THR A 262 -26.10 16.52 9.24
C THR A 262 -25.59 17.45 10.34
N ASP A 263 -26.14 18.66 10.39
CA ASP A 263 -25.91 19.60 11.49
C ASP A 263 -26.89 19.36 12.66
N GLU A 264 -27.86 18.46 12.49
CA GLU A 264 -28.89 18.14 13.48
C GLU A 264 -28.63 16.76 14.10
N THR A 265 -28.36 16.75 15.41
CA THR A 265 -28.18 15.55 16.23
C THR A 265 -29.31 15.45 17.25
N THR A 266 -29.81 14.24 17.49
CA THR A 266 -30.93 14.03 18.42
C THR A 266 -30.46 13.86 19.87
N ASP A 267 -29.18 13.56 20.06
CA ASP A 267 -28.53 13.38 21.36
C ASP A 267 -27.91 14.68 21.92
N GLY A 268 -27.96 15.79 21.17
CA GLY A 268 -27.44 17.09 21.59
C GLY A 268 -25.91 17.25 21.49
N SER A 269 -25.22 16.30 20.87
CA SER A 269 -23.77 16.36 20.64
C SER A 269 -23.40 17.31 19.49
N GLU A 270 -22.18 17.86 19.52
CA GLU A 270 -21.67 18.69 18.42
C GLU A 270 -21.40 17.83 17.16
N PRO A 271 -21.94 18.18 15.98
CA PRO A 271 -21.87 17.35 14.77
C PRO A 271 -20.48 16.89 14.34
N LEU A 272 -19.44 17.70 14.57
CA LEU A 272 -18.07 17.45 14.11
C LEU A 272 -17.16 16.72 15.11
N THR A 273 -17.69 16.34 16.27
CA THR A 273 -16.91 15.59 17.27
C THR A 273 -16.72 14.13 16.81
N VAL A 274 -15.54 13.54 16.99
CA VAL A 274 -15.34 12.10 16.71
C VAL A 274 -16.27 11.26 17.57
N GLY A 275 -16.93 10.27 16.97
CA GLY A 275 -17.86 9.38 17.67
C GLY A 275 -19.12 9.08 16.88
N ILE A 276 -19.96 8.23 17.46
CA ILE A 276 -21.31 7.91 16.99
C ILE A 276 -22.28 8.93 17.57
N LYS A 277 -23.23 9.39 16.75
CA LYS A 277 -24.29 10.30 17.15
C LYS A 277 -25.62 9.83 16.61
N LYS A 278 -26.66 9.93 17.41
CA LYS A 278 -28.03 9.64 16.95
C LYS A 278 -28.52 10.81 16.09
N ILE A 279 -29.19 10.47 14.99
CA ILE A 279 -29.62 11.46 14.00
C ILE A 279 -31.07 11.26 13.57
N ASP A 280 -31.66 12.31 13.01
CA ASP A 280 -32.86 12.20 12.18
C ASP A 280 -32.41 12.07 10.73
N ILE A 281 -32.67 10.90 10.13
CA ILE A 281 -32.21 10.57 8.78
C ILE A 281 -32.76 11.52 7.70
N SER A 282 -33.90 12.18 7.96
CA SER A 282 -34.51 13.13 7.03
C SER A 282 -33.72 14.44 6.88
N THR A 283 -32.80 14.71 7.81
CA THR A 283 -31.97 15.92 7.85
C THR A 283 -30.61 15.74 7.15
N VAL A 284 -30.28 14.50 6.79
CA VAL A 284 -28.97 14.14 6.25
C VAL A 284 -28.80 14.66 4.83
N LYS A 285 -27.64 15.28 4.60
CA LYS A 285 -27.14 15.61 3.27
C LYS A 285 -26.14 14.54 2.85
N TYR A 286 -26.54 13.72 1.89
CA TYR A 286 -25.68 12.69 1.32
C TYR A 286 -24.64 13.26 0.36
N GLY A 287 -23.66 12.42 0.03
CA GLY A 287 -22.62 12.74 -0.92
C GLY A 287 -21.44 13.45 -0.26
N MET A 288 -20.77 14.32 -1.00
CA MET A 288 -19.50 14.96 -0.59
C MET A 288 -19.61 15.83 0.67
N ALA A 289 -20.82 16.12 1.18
CA ALA A 289 -21.01 16.75 2.48
C ALA A 289 -20.42 15.93 3.65
N GLY A 290 -20.25 14.62 3.48
CA GLY A 290 -19.58 13.74 4.45
C GLY A 290 -18.07 13.97 4.60
N PHE A 291 -17.48 14.96 3.93
CA PHE A 291 -16.12 15.44 4.17
C PHE A 291 -16.14 16.84 4.80
N PRO A 292 -16.53 16.97 6.08
CA PRO A 292 -16.76 18.28 6.67
C PRO A 292 -15.48 19.10 6.84
N GLN A 293 -14.33 18.45 7.00
CA GLN A 293 -13.02 19.09 7.15
C GLN A 293 -11.87 18.10 6.85
N ASP A 294 -10.66 18.63 6.67
CA ASP A 294 -9.45 17.82 6.48
C ASP A 294 -9.21 16.87 7.67
N GLY A 295 -8.90 15.61 7.38
CA GLY A 295 -8.62 14.56 8.35
C GLY A 295 -9.85 13.82 8.88
N TYR A 296 -11.06 14.16 8.39
CA TYR A 296 -12.31 13.59 8.89
C TYR A 296 -13.22 13.14 7.75
N ILE A 297 -13.94 12.06 8.01
CA ILE A 297 -15.00 11.54 7.15
C ILE A 297 -16.20 11.15 8.01
N THR A 298 -17.38 11.51 7.54
CA THR A 298 -18.64 11.23 8.20
C THR A 298 -19.42 10.20 7.40
N ILE A 299 -19.75 9.09 8.07
CA ILE A 299 -20.48 7.98 7.47
C ILE A 299 -21.78 7.78 8.25
N ILE A 300 -22.87 7.65 7.51
CA ILE A 300 -24.20 7.40 8.00
C ILE A 300 -24.41 5.88 8.07
N GLY A 301 -24.58 5.38 9.29
CA GLY A 301 -24.90 4.00 9.59
C GLY A 301 -26.41 3.82 9.73
N TYR A 302 -26.90 2.65 9.31
CA TYR A 302 -28.33 2.35 9.26
C TYR A 302 -28.68 1.10 10.06
N THR A 303 -29.96 0.98 10.37
CA THR A 303 -30.56 -0.26 10.87
C THR A 303 -30.73 -1.29 9.75
N SER A 304 -30.66 -2.58 10.12
CA SER A 304 -30.80 -3.73 9.21
C SER A 304 -32.08 -3.73 8.37
N ASP A 305 -33.09 -2.94 8.76
CA ASP A 305 -34.44 -2.96 8.20
C ASP A 305 -34.68 -1.88 7.13
N THR A 306 -33.64 -1.18 6.70
CA THR A 306 -33.71 -0.16 5.63
C THR A 306 -33.01 -0.66 4.35
N GLU A 307 -33.70 -1.52 3.60
CA GLU A 307 -33.44 -1.77 2.17
C GLU A 307 -34.16 -0.75 1.28
#